data_AF-A0A564Q401-F1
#
_entry.id   AF-A0A564Q401-F1
#
_cell.length_a   1.000
_cell.length_b   1.000
_cell.length_c   1.000
_cell.angle_alpha   90.00
_cell.angle_beta   90.00
_cell.angle_gamma   90.00
#
_symmetry.space_group_name_H-M   'P 1'
#
loop_
_entity.id
_entity.type
_entity.pdbx_description
1 polymer ?
#
loop_
_entity_poly.entity_id
_entity_poly.type
_entity_poly.pdbx_seq_one_letter_code
_entity_poly.pdbx_strand_id
1 'polypeptide(L)' 'MPNGKGRMGGYGLGPSGDCICPNCGYTMPHGRGSPCNQLKCPKCGAMMTRTR' A
#
# COMPACT_ATOMS: atom_id res chain seq x y z
N MET A 1 -35.68 3.87 -19.10
CA MET A 1 -34.51 4.79 -19.07
C MET A 1 -34.73 5.73 -17.90
N PRO A 2 -33.79 5.91 -16.93
CA PRO A 2 -32.36 6.13 -17.16
C PRO A 2 -31.41 5.18 -16.40
N ASN A 3 -30.41 4.69 -17.13
CA ASN A 3 -29.22 4.03 -16.59
C ASN A 3 -28.26 5.08 -16.00
N GLY A 4 -28.43 5.42 -14.73
CA GLY A 4 -27.46 6.19 -13.95
C GLY A 4 -26.48 5.27 -13.21
N LYS A 5 -25.79 4.36 -13.91
CA LYS A 5 -24.64 3.62 -13.36
C LYS A 5 -23.47 4.60 -13.23
N GLY A 6 -23.53 5.43 -12.18
CA GLY A 6 -22.42 6.23 -11.71
C GLY A 6 -21.26 5.28 -11.44
N ARG A 7 -20.28 5.35 -12.33
CA ARG A 7 -18.98 4.69 -12.20
C ARG A 7 -18.24 5.33 -11.03
N MET A 8 -18.58 4.93 -9.80
CA MET A 8 -17.63 5.02 -8.70
C MET A 8 -16.88 3.70 -8.66
N GLY A 9 -15.95 3.53 -9.62
CA GLY A 9 -14.81 2.65 -9.42
C GLY A 9 -13.98 3.28 -8.31
N GLY A 10 -14.44 3.14 -7.07
CA GLY A 10 -13.67 3.45 -5.89
C GLY A 10 -12.43 2.59 -5.96
N TYR A 11 -11.32 3.22 -6.31
CA TYR A 11 -9.99 2.64 -6.30
C TYR A 11 -9.82 1.83 -5.01
N GLY A 12 -9.72 0.52 -5.17
CA GLY A 12 -9.35 -0.50 -4.18
C GLY A 12 -9.53 -0.12 -2.71
N LEU A 13 -10.67 -0.48 -2.14
CA LEU A 13 -10.76 -0.77 -0.71
C LEU A 13 -9.93 -2.02 -0.43
N GLY A 14 -8.61 -1.86 -0.30
CA GLY A 14 -7.69 -2.90 0.16
C GLY A 14 -7.00 -2.44 1.44
N PRO A 15 -7.57 -2.69 2.64
CA PRO A 15 -6.89 -2.43 3.91
C PRO A 15 -5.77 -3.46 4.22
N SER A 16 -5.12 -3.96 3.18
CA SER A 16 -4.09 -5.01 3.23
C SER A 16 -3.08 -4.76 2.12
N GLY A 17 -2.47 -3.57 2.12
CA GLY A 17 -1.37 -3.26 1.20
C GLY A 17 -0.07 -3.67 1.85
N ASP A 18 0.73 -4.53 1.21
CA ASP A 18 2.08 -4.83 1.66
C ASP A 18 2.97 -3.56 1.63
N CYS A 19 3.87 -3.47 2.58
CA CYS A 19 4.89 -2.45 2.57
C CYS A 19 6.05 -2.90 1.68
N ILE A 20 6.44 -2.08 0.71
CA ILE A 20 7.57 -2.34 -0.20
C ILE A 20 8.70 -1.31 0.03
N CYS A 21 9.98 -1.72 0.04
CA CYS A 21 11.11 -0.77 -0.04
C CYS A 21 11.19 -0.29 -1.50
N PRO A 22 11.00 1.02 -1.80
CA PRO A 22 11.13 1.53 -3.16
C PRO A 22 12.58 1.50 -3.68
N ASN A 23 13.57 1.34 -2.78
CA ASN A 23 14.98 1.26 -3.17
C ASN A 23 15.43 -0.16 -3.56
N CYS A 24 14.89 -1.21 -2.94
CA CYS A 24 15.33 -2.59 -3.20
C CYS A 24 14.21 -3.57 -3.57
N GLY A 25 12.94 -3.15 -3.55
CA GLY A 25 11.79 -3.99 -3.85
C GLY A 25 11.40 -4.97 -2.74
N TYR A 26 11.98 -4.86 -1.53
CA TYR A 26 11.65 -5.75 -0.41
C TYR A 26 10.21 -5.54 0.05
N THR A 27 9.37 -6.57 -0.05
CA THR A 27 7.97 -6.57 0.40
C THR A 27 7.82 -7.21 1.76
N MET A 28 6.97 -6.64 2.61
CA MET A 28 6.58 -7.21 3.89
C MET A 28 5.09 -7.00 4.15
N PRO A 29 4.44 -7.91 4.89
CA PRO A 29 3.06 -7.73 5.30
C PRO A 29 2.94 -6.48 6.16
N HIS A 30 2.03 -5.58 5.78
CA HIS A 30 1.75 -4.40 6.58
C HIS A 30 1.02 -4.80 7.86
N GLY A 31 1.71 -4.68 8.99
CA GLY A 31 1.12 -4.88 10.31
C GLY A 31 0.15 -3.75 10.65
N ARG A 32 -1.02 -4.10 11.20
CA ARG A 32 -1.97 -3.11 11.74
C ARG A 32 -1.29 -2.37 12.90
N GLY A 33 -1.32 -1.04 12.85
CA GLY A 33 -0.83 -0.17 13.93
C GLY A 33 0.47 0.58 13.64
N SER A 34 1.20 0.28 12.56
CA SER A 34 2.37 1.08 12.17
C SER A 34 2.42 1.30 10.66
N PRO A 35 2.39 2.56 10.18
CA PRO A 35 2.37 2.88 8.76
C PRO A 35 3.69 2.44 8.07
N CYS A 36 3.62 1.98 6.82
CA CYS A 36 4.80 1.52 6.08
C CYS A 36 5.94 2.56 6.05
N ASN A 37 5.60 3.85 5.99
CA ASN A 37 6.55 4.97 5.96
C ASN A 37 7.36 5.15 7.24
N GLN A 38 6.98 4.51 8.35
CA GLN A 38 7.72 4.55 9.60
C GLN A 38 8.65 3.34 9.75
N LEU A 39 8.51 2.34 8.87
CA LEU A 39 9.32 1.13 8.90
C LEU A 39 10.56 1.32 8.02
N LYS A 40 11.74 1.08 8.59
CA LYS A 40 13.00 1.03 7.85
C LYS A 40 13.22 -0.37 7.31
N CYS A 41 13.58 -0.47 6.04
CA CYS A 41 13.87 -1.74 5.44
C CYS A 41 15.24 -2.28 5.91
N PRO A 42 15.33 -3.54 6.36
CA PRO A 42 16.58 -4.13 6.85
C PRO A 42 17.61 -4.42 5.75
N LYS A 43 17.21 -4.41 4.47
CA LYS A 43 18.12 -4.60 3.33
C LYS A 43 18.77 -3.29 2.86
N CYS A 44 17.98 -2.24 2.73
CA CYS A 44 18.35 -0.99 2.06
C CYS A 44 18.53 0.18 3.07
N GLY A 45 17.97 0.09 4.29
CA GLY A 45 17.92 1.19 5.27
C GLY A 45 16.90 2.29 4.92
N ALA A 46 16.26 2.22 3.76
CA ALA A 46 15.28 3.21 3.32
C ALA A 46 13.91 3.03 4.00
N MET A 47 13.13 4.11 4.02
CA MET A 47 11.74 4.07 4.48
C MET A 47 10.89 3.25 3.51
N MET A 48 10.10 2.34 4.06
CA MET A 48 9.20 1.51 3.27
C MET A 48 7.98 2.34 2.85
N THR A 49 7.36 1.97 1.74
CA THR A 49 6.18 2.65 1.23
C THR A 49 5.07 1.63 1.01
N ARG A 50 3.82 2.06 1.01
CA ARG A 50 2.70 1.15 0.71
C ARG A 50 2.66 0.95 -0.81
N THR A 51 2.77 -0.29 -1.28
CA THR A 51 2.47 -0.56 -2.69
C THR A 51 0.94 -0.51 -2.87
N ARG A 52 0.49 0.10 -3.96
CA ARG A 52 -0.91 0.51 -4.18
C ARG A 52 -1.84 -0.68 -4.36
#